data_AF-A0A6B0XFK1-F1
#
_entry.id   AF-A0A6B0XFK1-F1
#
_cell.length_a   1.000
_cell.length_b   1.000
_cell.length_c   1.000
_cell.angle_alpha   90.00
_cell.angle_beta   90.00
_cell.angle_gamma   90.00
#
_symmetry.space_group_name_H-M   'P 1'
#
loop_
_entity.id
_entity.type
_entity.pdbx_description
1 polymer ?
#
loop_
_entity_poly.entity_id
_entity_poly.type
_entity_poly.pdbx_seq_one_letter_code
_entity_poly.pdbx_strand_id
1 'polypeptide(L)'
;MKADDRKSGSIPVYGSNGQVGWHDKKLAAGPGIVVGRKGNPGIVTWAYRDFFPIDTTFYVIPRDTDGDLPFLFFALTAQDLPSVAADSAVPGLNRNLAYMNRQLVPDKQVVEEFSHYASAIFTRQHRLEEESRTLAAQRDALLPKLISGEMRVNTRDEESEAVIGKYQ
;
A
#
# COMPACT_ATOMS: atom_id res chain seq x y z
N MET A 1 -13.61 -11.71 -6.69
CA MET A 1 -14.44 -11.72 -5.46
C MET A 1 -15.27 -10.44 -5.45
N LYS A 2 -16.60 -10.54 -5.36
CA LYS A 2 -17.46 -9.35 -5.39
C LYS A 2 -17.41 -8.62 -4.05
N ALA A 3 -17.93 -7.39 -4.00
CA ALA A 3 -17.97 -6.60 -2.78
C ALA A 3 -18.81 -7.29 -1.68
N ASP A 4 -19.95 -7.84 -2.05
CA ASP A 4 -20.90 -8.46 -1.11
C ASP A 4 -20.39 -9.78 -0.51
N ASP A 5 -19.43 -10.43 -1.17
CA ASP A 5 -18.80 -11.66 -0.66
C ASP A 5 -17.74 -11.38 0.44
N ARG A 6 -17.38 -10.11 0.63
CA ARG A 6 -16.29 -9.71 1.54
C ARG A 6 -16.78 -9.73 2.99
N LYS A 7 -16.06 -10.50 3.80
CA LYS A 7 -16.20 -10.51 5.25
C LYS A 7 -15.25 -9.52 5.90
N SER A 8 -15.67 -8.94 7.03
CA SER A 8 -14.83 -8.03 7.82
C SER A 8 -13.53 -8.73 8.25
N GLY A 9 -12.40 -8.06 8.06
CA GLY A 9 -11.08 -8.60 8.37
C GLY A 9 -9.98 -7.60 8.05
N SER A 10 -8.73 -8.05 8.16
CA SER A 10 -7.53 -7.22 8.02
C SER A 10 -6.70 -7.50 6.76
N ILE A 11 -7.20 -8.38 5.87
CA ILE A 11 -6.53 -8.70 4.61
C ILE A 11 -6.96 -7.69 3.53
N PRO A 12 -6.05 -6.86 3.00
CA PRO A 12 -6.38 -5.93 1.94
C PRO A 12 -6.77 -6.66 0.65
N VAL A 13 -7.85 -6.20 0.04
CA VAL A 13 -8.35 -6.70 -1.24
C VAL A 13 -7.90 -5.74 -2.34
N TYR A 14 -7.25 -6.24 -3.37
CA TYR A 14 -6.72 -5.42 -4.47
C TYR A 14 -7.49 -5.65 -5.77
N GLY A 15 -7.86 -4.55 -6.40
CA GLY A 15 -8.36 -4.47 -7.78
C GLY A 15 -7.36 -3.71 -8.66
N SER A 16 -7.74 -3.45 -9.91
CA SER A 16 -6.84 -2.80 -10.88
C SER A 16 -6.44 -1.36 -10.54
N ASN A 17 -7.12 -0.73 -9.58
CA ASN A 17 -6.82 0.62 -9.11
C ASN A 17 -6.11 0.61 -7.73
N GLY A 18 -5.57 -0.54 -7.31
CA GLY A 18 -4.98 -0.72 -5.99
C GLY A 18 -5.98 -1.29 -4.98
N GLN A 19 -5.84 -0.92 -3.70
CA GLN A 19 -6.67 -1.48 -2.63
C GLN A 19 -8.13 -0.99 -2.73
N VAL A 20 -9.07 -1.93 -2.77
CA VAL A 20 -10.51 -1.66 -2.95
C VAL A 20 -11.37 -2.12 -1.76
N GLY A 21 -10.75 -2.56 -0.68
CA GLY A 21 -11.43 -2.98 0.54
C GLY A 21 -10.61 -3.94 1.39
N TRP A 22 -11.32 -4.70 2.21
CA TRP A 22 -10.77 -5.65 3.17
C TRP A 22 -11.52 -6.99 3.13
N HIS A 23 -10.84 -8.05 3.55
CA HIS A 23 -11.39 -9.39 3.70
C HIS A 23 -10.77 -10.10 4.92
N ASP A 24 -11.33 -11.25 5.32
CA ASP A 24 -10.83 -12.07 6.42
C ASP A 24 -9.83 -13.15 5.96
N LYS A 25 -9.76 -13.41 4.66
CA LYS A 25 -8.87 -14.43 4.07
C LYS A 25 -7.94 -13.85 3.03
N LYS A 26 -6.69 -14.34 3.06
CA LYS A 26 -5.69 -14.09 2.01
C LYS A 26 -5.79 -15.10 0.89
N LEU A 27 -5.36 -14.68 -0.29
CA LEU A 27 -5.10 -15.56 -1.43
C LEU A 27 -3.60 -15.67 -1.69
N ALA A 28 -2.83 -14.60 -1.44
CA ALA A 28 -1.39 -14.57 -1.60
C ALA A 28 -0.70 -14.09 -0.30
N ALA A 29 0.47 -14.66 -0.02
CA ALA A 29 1.33 -14.18 1.06
C ALA A 29 2.05 -12.89 0.64
N GLY A 30 2.21 -11.96 1.58
CA GLY A 30 2.91 -10.70 1.35
C GLY A 30 4.32 -10.65 1.96
N PRO A 31 5.09 -9.58 1.67
CA PRO A 31 4.77 -8.51 0.71
C PRO A 31 4.74 -9.03 -0.74
N GLY A 32 4.10 -8.28 -1.65
CA GLY A 32 3.96 -8.71 -3.04
C GLY A 32 3.58 -7.58 -3.99
N ILE A 33 3.47 -7.92 -5.27
CA ILE A 33 3.15 -6.97 -6.34
C ILE A 33 1.84 -7.40 -7.00
N VAL A 34 0.93 -6.44 -7.15
CA VAL A 34 -0.34 -6.58 -7.88
C VAL A 34 -0.26 -5.76 -9.15
N VAL A 35 -0.75 -6.30 -10.26
CA VAL A 35 -0.83 -5.59 -11.56
C VAL A 35 -2.27 -5.58 -12.05
N GLY A 36 -2.80 -4.40 -12.36
CA GLY A 36 -4.13 -4.25 -12.94
C GLY A 36 -4.24 -4.94 -14.29
N ARG A 37 -5.31 -5.73 -14.49
CA ARG A 37 -5.56 -6.46 -15.74
C ARG A 37 -6.77 -5.93 -16.49
N LYS A 38 -7.86 -5.56 -15.81
CA LYS A 38 -9.11 -5.10 -16.43
C LYS A 38 -9.66 -3.83 -15.77
N GLY A 39 -10.31 -2.96 -16.54
CA GLY A 39 -10.79 -1.66 -16.06
C GLY A 39 -9.71 -0.59 -16.15
N ASN A 40 -8.66 -0.71 -15.34
CA ASN A 40 -7.45 0.13 -15.42
C ASN A 40 -6.20 -0.75 -15.52
N PRO A 41 -5.92 -1.29 -16.72
CA PRO A 41 -4.83 -2.25 -16.90
C PRO A 41 -3.44 -1.61 -16.75
N GLY A 42 -2.47 -2.40 -16.30
CA GLY A 42 -1.06 -2.00 -16.23
C GLY A 42 -0.65 -1.25 -14.97
N ILE A 43 -1.59 -0.84 -14.12
CA ILE A 43 -1.25 -0.21 -12.83
C ILE A 43 -0.54 -1.23 -11.93
N VAL A 44 0.69 -0.92 -11.54
CA VAL A 44 1.50 -1.73 -10.62
C VAL A 44 1.30 -1.20 -9.20
N THR A 45 0.97 -2.08 -8.25
CA THR A 45 0.71 -1.72 -6.86
C THR A 45 1.48 -2.63 -5.93
N TRP A 46 2.12 -2.04 -4.92
CA TRP A 46 2.78 -2.77 -3.85
C TRP A 46 1.78 -3.19 -2.77
N ALA A 47 1.80 -4.46 -2.39
CA ALA A 47 1.07 -5.01 -1.27
C ALA A 47 2.03 -5.26 -0.11
N TYR A 48 1.90 -4.48 0.96
CA TYR A 48 2.81 -4.55 2.13
C TYR A 48 2.62 -5.79 3.01
N ARG A 49 1.49 -6.49 2.87
CA ARG A 49 1.09 -7.63 3.72
C ARG A 49 0.37 -8.68 2.89
N ASP A 50 0.09 -9.81 3.52
CA ASP A 50 -0.83 -10.83 3.00
C ASP A 50 -2.06 -10.18 2.36
N PHE A 51 -2.43 -10.59 1.14
CA PHE A 51 -3.40 -9.85 0.35
C PHE A 51 -4.31 -10.77 -0.47
N PHE A 52 -5.40 -10.19 -0.98
CA PHE A 52 -6.34 -10.86 -1.87
C PHE A 52 -6.46 -10.07 -3.19
N PRO A 53 -5.74 -10.46 -4.27
CA PRO A 53 -5.97 -9.93 -5.60
C PRO A 53 -7.29 -10.48 -6.17
N ILE A 54 -8.14 -9.63 -6.71
CA ILE A 54 -9.39 -10.05 -7.36
C ILE A 54 -9.18 -10.34 -8.85
N ASP A 55 -10.19 -10.89 -9.50
CA ASP A 55 -10.19 -11.39 -10.88
C ASP A 55 -9.88 -10.33 -11.96
N THR A 56 -9.91 -9.04 -11.59
CA THR A 56 -9.48 -7.92 -12.44
C THR A 56 -7.98 -7.64 -12.36
N THR A 57 -7.22 -8.42 -11.58
CA THR A 57 -5.76 -8.22 -11.37
C THR A 57 -4.96 -9.49 -11.66
N PHE A 58 -3.65 -9.28 -11.88
CA PHE A 58 -2.63 -10.29 -11.70
C PHE A 58 -1.85 -10.00 -10.41
N TYR A 59 -1.11 -11.01 -9.92
CA TYR A 59 -0.08 -10.81 -8.91
C TYR A 59 1.21 -11.51 -9.34
N VAL A 60 2.34 -11.03 -8.85
CA VAL A 60 3.67 -11.49 -9.25
C VAL A 60 4.15 -12.59 -8.31
N ILE A 61 4.69 -13.66 -8.88
CA ILE A 61 5.41 -14.71 -8.16
C ILE A 61 6.82 -14.76 -8.76
N PRO A 62 7.87 -14.36 -8.03
CA PRO A 62 9.25 -14.52 -8.49
C PRO A 62 9.55 -16.01 -8.70
N ARG A 63 10.18 -16.36 -9.83
CA ARG A 63 10.57 -17.75 -10.13
C ARG A 63 12.01 -18.07 -9.71
N ASP A 64 12.89 -17.08 -9.79
CA ASP A 64 14.30 -17.19 -9.46
C ASP A 64 14.65 -16.18 -8.34
N THR A 65 15.66 -16.50 -7.53
CA THR A 65 16.16 -15.63 -6.43
C THR A 65 16.89 -14.38 -6.91
N ASP A 66 17.05 -14.18 -8.22
CA ASP A 66 17.89 -13.12 -8.78
C ASP A 66 17.16 -11.77 -8.93
N GLY A 67 15.88 -11.71 -8.53
CA GLY A 67 15.11 -10.47 -8.46
C GLY A 67 14.40 -10.35 -7.12
N ASP A 68 14.94 -9.51 -6.24
CA ASP A 68 14.23 -9.13 -5.03
C ASP A 68 12.99 -8.30 -5.39
N LEU A 69 11.90 -8.48 -4.64
CA LEU A 69 10.59 -7.90 -4.94
C LEU A 69 10.63 -6.38 -5.16
N PRO A 70 11.39 -5.56 -4.40
CA PRO A 70 11.49 -4.13 -4.64
C PRO A 70 12.00 -3.80 -6.06
N PHE A 71 13.04 -4.49 -6.53
CA PHE A 71 13.54 -4.30 -7.89
C PHE A 71 12.47 -4.66 -8.92
N LEU A 72 11.81 -5.81 -8.78
CA LEU A 72 10.75 -6.24 -9.69
C LEU A 72 9.60 -5.24 -9.75
N PHE A 73 9.24 -4.63 -8.62
CA PHE A 73 8.21 -3.59 -8.56
C PHE A 73 8.57 -2.39 -9.43
N PHE A 74 9.78 -1.86 -9.28
CA PHE A 74 10.23 -0.72 -10.08
C PHE A 74 10.46 -1.10 -11.55
N ALA A 75 10.98 -2.29 -11.82
CA ALA A 75 11.16 -2.80 -13.17
C ALA A 75 9.81 -2.89 -13.91
N LEU A 76 8.78 -3.48 -13.29
CA LEU A 76 7.44 -3.54 -13.87
C LEU A 76 6.81 -2.16 -14.05
N THR A 77 7.06 -1.24 -13.10
CA THR A 77 6.55 0.14 -13.19
C THR A 77 7.21 0.89 -14.36
N ALA A 78 8.50 0.66 -14.61
CA ALA A 78 9.25 1.30 -15.69
C ALA A 78 8.85 0.83 -17.10
N GLN A 79 8.10 -0.27 -17.23
CA GLN A 79 7.69 -0.83 -18.52
C GLN A 79 6.48 -0.14 -19.17
N ASP A 80 5.86 0.82 -18.49
CA ASP A 80 4.63 1.49 -18.95
C ASP A 80 3.58 0.50 -19.47
N LEU A 81 3.26 -0.49 -18.61
CA LEU A 81 2.25 -1.51 -18.90
C LEU A 81 0.88 -0.95 -19.29
N PRO A 82 0.43 0.24 -18.82
CA PRO A 82 -0.77 0.89 -19.35
C PRO A 82 -0.70 1.14 -20.86
N SER A 83 0.42 1.64 -21.39
CA SER A 83 0.60 1.81 -22.84
C SER A 83 0.57 0.48 -23.57
N VAL A 84 1.23 -0.55 -23.03
CA VAL A 84 1.22 -1.91 -23.60
C VAL A 84 -0.19 -2.48 -23.69
N ALA A 85 -1.03 -2.20 -22.69
CA ALA A 85 -2.43 -2.63 -22.68
C ALA A 85 -3.30 -1.84 -23.67
N ALA A 86 -2.98 -0.57 -23.93
CA ALA A 86 -3.71 0.27 -24.88
C ALA A 86 -3.50 -0.17 -26.33
N ASP A 87 -2.31 -0.66 -26.68
CA ASP A 87 -1.97 -1.17 -28.01
C ASP A 87 -2.50 -2.59 -28.29
N SER A 88 -3.12 -3.23 -27.29
CA SER A 88 -3.70 -4.56 -27.41
C SER A 88 -5.09 -4.51 -28.08
N ALA A 89 -5.30 -5.35 -29.10
CA ALA A 89 -6.63 -5.57 -29.68
C ALA A 89 -7.63 -6.19 -28.68
N VAL A 90 -7.14 -6.75 -27.56
CA VAL A 90 -7.97 -7.33 -26.49
C VAL A 90 -8.03 -6.37 -25.31
N PRO A 91 -9.23 -6.02 -24.80
CA PRO A 91 -9.38 -5.15 -23.66
C PRO A 91 -8.65 -5.66 -22.40
N GLY A 92 -7.78 -4.80 -21.85
CA GLY A 92 -7.01 -5.07 -20.65
C GLY A 92 -5.58 -5.53 -20.91
N LEU A 93 -4.83 -5.75 -19.83
CA LEU A 93 -3.45 -6.24 -19.95
C LEU A 93 -3.45 -7.74 -20.25
N ASN A 94 -2.96 -8.10 -21.43
CA ASN A 94 -2.70 -9.49 -21.77
C ASN A 94 -1.37 -9.94 -21.14
N ARG A 95 -1.40 -11.09 -20.46
CA ARG A 95 -0.21 -11.67 -19.81
C ARG A 95 0.93 -11.94 -20.79
N ASN A 96 0.62 -12.43 -21.99
CA ASN A 96 1.63 -12.74 -22.99
C ASN A 96 2.29 -11.47 -23.53
N LEU A 97 1.53 -10.37 -23.68
CA LEU A 97 2.09 -9.07 -24.06
C LEU A 97 3.03 -8.56 -22.96
N ALA A 98 2.63 -8.64 -21.69
CA ALA A 98 3.48 -8.26 -20.57
C ALA A 98 4.79 -9.09 -20.53
N TYR A 99 4.74 -10.38 -20.86
CA TYR A 99 5.94 -11.23 -20.91
C TYR A 99 6.88 -10.95 -22.08
N MET A 100 6.39 -10.34 -23.16
CA MET A 100 7.25 -9.98 -24.29
C MET A 100 8.04 -8.69 -24.05
N ASN A 101 7.69 -7.92 -23.02
CA ASN A 101 8.45 -6.73 -22.67
C ASN A 101 9.81 -7.12 -22.08
N ARG A 102 10.87 -6.67 -22.76
CA ARG A 102 12.24 -6.90 -22.32
C ARG A 102 12.63 -5.87 -21.27
N GLN A 103 13.32 -6.34 -20.24
CA GLN A 103 13.87 -5.51 -19.18
C GLN A 103 15.38 -5.71 -19.15
N LEU A 104 16.13 -4.62 -18.99
CA LEU A 104 17.53 -4.71 -18.62
C LEU A 104 17.61 -5.13 -17.16
N VAL A 105 18.28 -6.25 -16.90
CA VAL A 105 18.53 -6.78 -15.56
C VAL A 105 19.98 -6.47 -15.21
N PRO A 106 20.24 -5.62 -14.19
CA PRO A 106 21.59 -5.36 -13.71
C PRO A 106 22.24 -6.61 -13.11
N ASP A 107 23.54 -6.54 -12.84
CA ASP A 107 24.24 -7.59 -12.11
C ASP A 107 23.62 -7.81 -10.72
N LYS A 108 23.65 -9.06 -10.26
CA LYS A 108 23.02 -9.50 -9.01
C LYS A 108 23.40 -8.64 -7.80
N GLN A 109 24.67 -8.28 -7.67
CA GLN A 109 25.17 -7.46 -6.57
C GLN A 109 24.49 -6.07 -6.53
N VAL A 110 24.24 -5.48 -7.71
CA VAL A 110 23.56 -4.17 -7.81
C VAL A 110 22.09 -4.32 -7.42
N VAL A 111 21.43 -5.39 -7.84
CA VAL A 111 20.04 -5.68 -7.48
C VAL A 111 19.89 -5.91 -5.97
N GLU A 112 20.81 -6.65 -5.36
CA GLU A 112 20.83 -6.90 -3.91
C GLU A 112 21.05 -5.60 -3.12
N GLU A 113 22.03 -4.79 -3.52
CA GLU A 113 22.31 -3.51 -2.86
C GLU A 113 21.14 -2.53 -2.99
N PHE A 114 20.58 -2.41 -4.20
CA PHE A 114 19.37 -1.61 -4.44
C PHE A 114 18.24 -2.06 -3.51
N SER A 115 18.02 -3.37 -3.42
CA SER A 115 16.87 -3.92 -2.72
C SER A 115 17.03 -3.84 -1.20
N HIS A 116 18.26 -3.85 -0.68
CA HIS A 116 18.56 -3.51 0.71
C HIS A 116 18.05 -2.10 1.06
N TYR A 117 18.42 -1.09 0.27
CA TYR A 117 17.97 0.29 0.50
C TYR A 117 16.47 0.46 0.26
N ALA A 118 15.94 -0.09 -0.83
CA ALA A 118 14.52 0.02 -1.18
C ALA A 118 13.63 -0.64 -0.12
N SER A 119 14.00 -1.82 0.39
CA SER A 119 13.25 -2.52 1.43
C SER A 119 13.14 -1.71 2.72
N ALA A 120 14.22 -1.02 3.14
CA ALA A 120 14.19 -0.14 4.31
C ALA A 120 13.20 1.02 4.12
N ILE A 121 13.17 1.60 2.91
CA ILE A 121 12.23 2.68 2.56
C ILE A 121 10.79 2.18 2.56
N PHE A 122 10.50 1.05 1.89
CA PHE A 122 9.16 0.46 1.87
C PHE A 122 8.67 0.09 3.29
N THR A 123 9.55 -0.46 4.12
CA THR A 123 9.24 -0.77 5.52
C THR A 123 8.87 0.50 6.29
N ARG A 124 9.62 1.58 6.10
CA ARG A 124 9.35 2.86 6.75
C ARG A 124 8.07 3.50 6.24
N GLN A 125 7.81 3.48 4.93
CA GLN A 125 6.55 3.93 4.35
C GLN A 125 5.37 3.20 4.96
N HIS A 126 5.45 1.86 5.05
CA HIS A 126 4.38 1.07 5.63
C HIS A 126 4.09 1.45 7.09
N ARG A 127 5.14 1.60 7.90
CA ARG A 127 5.02 1.99 9.32
C ARG A 127 4.37 3.36 9.47
N LEU A 128 4.78 4.33 8.66
CA LEU A 128 4.23 5.69 8.68
C LEU A 128 2.76 5.71 8.26
N GLU A 129 2.37 4.91 7.27
CA GLU A 129 0.97 4.77 6.87
C GLU A 129 0.11 4.15 7.98
N GLU A 130 0.63 3.13 8.69
CA GLU A 130 -0.06 2.53 9.85
C GLU A 130 -0.19 3.49 11.03
N GLU A 131 0.88 4.22 11.34
CA GLU A 131 0.91 5.24 12.38
C GLU A 131 -0.10 6.36 12.07
N SER A 132 -0.10 6.87 10.84
CA SER A 132 -1.05 7.88 10.37
C SER A 132 -2.50 7.41 10.48
N ARG A 133 -2.81 6.17 10.07
CA ARG A 133 -4.16 5.58 10.22
C ARG A 133 -4.57 5.47 11.69
N THR A 134 -3.65 5.02 12.56
CA THR A 134 -3.92 4.88 14.00
C THR A 134 -4.20 6.23 14.64
N LEU A 135 -3.38 7.25 14.35
CA LEU A 135 -3.56 8.60 14.86
C LEU A 135 -4.88 9.23 14.39
N ALA A 136 -5.25 9.03 13.13
CA ALA A 136 -6.54 9.49 12.61
C ALA A 136 -7.72 8.84 13.33
N ALA A 137 -7.67 7.51 13.55
CA ALA A 137 -8.71 6.79 14.28
C ALA A 137 -8.82 7.23 15.75
N GLN A 138 -7.69 7.46 16.41
CA GLN A 138 -7.66 8.00 17.77
C GLN A 138 -8.25 9.41 17.83
N ARG A 139 -7.87 10.29 16.91
CA ARG A 139 -8.44 11.63 16.78
C ARG A 139 -9.96 11.56 16.65
N ASP A 140 -10.46 10.75 15.72
CA ASP A 140 -11.90 10.67 15.43
C ASP A 140 -12.70 10.07 16.60
N ALA A 141 -12.10 9.17 17.38
CA ALA A 141 -12.71 8.62 18.59
C ALA A 141 -12.72 9.59 19.79
N LEU A 142 -11.70 10.46 19.88
CA LEU A 142 -11.53 11.37 21.02
C LEU A 142 -12.20 12.73 20.81
N LEU A 143 -12.20 13.26 19.58
CA LEU A 143 -12.76 14.58 19.28
C LEU A 143 -14.21 14.77 19.78
N PRO A 144 -15.15 13.83 19.57
CA PRO A 144 -16.51 13.99 20.08
C PRO A 144 -16.57 14.13 21.60
N LYS A 145 -15.75 13.36 22.34
CA LYS A 145 -15.71 13.36 23.81
C LYS A 145 -15.08 14.62 24.38
N LEU A 146 -14.10 15.18 23.66
CA LEU A 146 -13.48 16.46 23.99
C LEU A 146 -14.47 17.61 23.79
N ILE A 147 -15.23 17.59 22.68
CA ILE A 147 -16.23 18.62 22.36
C ILE A 147 -17.44 18.54 23.30
N SER A 148 -17.89 17.33 23.67
CA SER A 148 -19.01 17.16 24.61
C SER A 148 -18.64 17.46 26.07
N GLY A 149 -17.35 17.65 26.37
CA GLY A 149 -16.85 17.87 27.73
C GLY A 149 -16.81 16.62 28.61
N GLU A 150 -17.14 15.45 28.06
CA GLU A 150 -16.96 14.14 28.71
C GLU A 150 -15.49 13.83 29.01
N MET A 151 -14.59 14.43 28.24
CA MET A 151 -13.16 14.36 28.42
C MET A 151 -12.58 15.77 28.51
N ARG A 152 -11.90 16.08 29.60
CA ARG A 152 -11.18 17.35 29.77
C ARG A 152 -9.69 17.15 29.51
N VAL A 153 -9.11 18.03 28.71
CA VAL A 153 -7.65 18.11 28.58
C VAL A 153 -7.15 18.85 29.79
N ASN A 154 -6.20 18.27 30.53
CA ASN A 154 -5.53 18.97 31.61
C ASN A 154 -4.55 19.97 30.98
N THR A 155 -5.04 21.16 30.60
CA THR A 155 -4.17 22.24 30.12
C THR A 155 -3.39 22.75 31.33
N ARG A 156 -2.06 22.66 31.26
CA ARG A 156 -1.15 23.22 32.28
C ARG A 156 -1.12 24.76 32.18
N ASP A 157 -2.28 25.39 32.13
CA ASP A 157 -2.43 26.85 32.08
C ASP A 157 -2.66 27.45 33.48
N GLU A 158 -2.95 26.61 34.49
CA GLU A 158 -3.17 27.04 35.89
C GLU A 158 -1.92 27.57 36.61
N GLU A 159 -0.71 27.38 36.07
CA GLU A 159 0.51 27.98 36.64
C GLU A 159 0.78 29.42 36.15
N SER A 160 0.04 29.92 35.16
CA SER A 160 0.28 31.26 34.59
C SER A 160 -0.47 32.40 35.28
N GLU A 161 -1.63 32.14 35.91
CA GLU A 161 -2.40 33.18 36.61
C GLU A 161 -1.91 33.47 38.05
N ALA A 162 -1.16 32.55 38.67
CA ALA A 162 -0.67 32.73 40.05
C ALA A 162 0.49 33.73 40.18
N VAL A 163 1.11 34.17 39.09
CA VAL A 163 2.29 35.06 39.11
C VAL A 163 1.90 36.55 39.03
N ILE A 164 0.71 36.90 38.54
CA ILE A 164 0.30 38.30 38.34
C ILE A 164 -0.34 38.91 39.61
N GLY A 165 -0.83 38.09 40.55
CA GLY A 165 -1.51 38.55 41.77
C GLY A 165 -0.61 38.95 42.96
N LYS A 166 0.72 38.94 42.84
CA LYS A 166 1.65 39.28 43.94
C LYS A 166 2.25 40.70 43.89
N TYR A 167 1.78 41.55 42.97
CA TYR A 167 2.25 42.94 42.81
C TYR A 167 1.12 43.98 42.77
N GLN A 168 0.09 43.82 43.61
CA GLN A 168 -0.84 44.91 43.95
C GLN A 168 -1.11 44.94 45.46
#